data_AF-A0A2T8XKT4-F1
#
_entry.id   AF-A0A2T8XKT4-F1
#
_cell.length_a   1.000
_cell.length_b   1.000
_cell.length_c   1.000
_cell.angle_alpha   90.00
_cell.angle_beta   90.00
_cell.angle_gamma   90.00
#
_symmetry.space_group_name_H-M   'P 1'
#
loop_
_entity.id
_entity.type
_entity.pdbx_description
1 polymer ?
#
loop_
_entity_poly.entity_id
_entity_poly.type
_entity_poly.pdbx_seq_one_letter_code
_entity_poly.pdbx_strand_id
1 'polypeptide(L)'
;MSTRSTISVLCRDGLVRTVYCHQDSNLQHNGRILAEYYNSRDAAEALVAPGNMHYLRPRCDRPEGHCEETPAEGVTLYYRDCWSPSHIDAGAYHAARVYPDTDTALAEEDCPVIGHHYVYDGSRWFIRQLTVRGWKYRLLRDALRGCKR
;
A
#
# COMPACT_ATOMS: atom_id res chain seq x y z
N MET A 1 -12.73 -8.66 -11.13
CA MET A 1 -12.93 -7.26 -10.71
C MET A 1 -11.88 -6.96 -9.65
N SER A 2 -10.88 -6.13 -9.93
CA SER A 2 -9.79 -5.88 -8.99
C SER A 2 -10.22 -4.88 -7.91
N THR A 3 -9.89 -5.17 -6.65
CA THR A 3 -10.02 -4.20 -5.56
C THR A 3 -8.72 -3.42 -5.46
N ARG A 4 -8.81 -2.09 -5.50
CA ARG A 4 -7.67 -1.17 -5.42
C ARG A 4 -7.55 -0.60 -4.01
N SER A 5 -6.34 -0.28 -3.60
CA SER A 5 -6.09 0.43 -2.33
C SER A 5 -5.01 1.48 -2.44
N THR A 6 -4.97 2.33 -1.43
CA THR A 6 -3.78 3.10 -1.07
C THR A 6 -3.16 2.53 0.19
N ILE A 7 -1.83 2.64 0.27
CA ILE A 7 -1.03 2.31 1.45
C ILE A 7 -0.23 3.56 1.79
N SER A 8 -0.58 4.20 2.90
CA SER A 8 0.03 5.44 3.40
C SER A 8 0.87 5.14 4.63
N VAL A 9 2.11 5.61 4.67
CA VAL A 9 3.05 5.36 5.77
C VAL A 9 3.57 6.68 6.30
N LEU A 10 3.35 6.95 7.59
CA LEU A 10 4.02 8.03 8.30
C LEU A 10 5.47 7.64 8.55
N CYS A 11 6.38 8.29 7.86
CA CYS A 11 7.81 8.02 7.90
C CYS A 11 8.51 8.75 9.05
N ARG A 12 9.76 8.36 9.34
CA ARG A 12 10.61 8.99 10.39
C ARG A 12 10.85 10.49 10.18
N ASP A 13 10.82 10.96 8.94
CA ASP A 13 10.97 12.38 8.60
C ASP A 13 9.70 13.21 8.88
N GLY A 14 8.63 12.56 9.37
CA GLY A 14 7.35 13.21 9.68
C GLY A 14 6.44 13.38 8.46
N LEU A 15 6.87 12.95 7.27
CA LEU A 15 6.06 13.00 6.06
C LEU A 15 5.33 11.68 5.83
N VAL A 16 4.19 11.75 5.14
CA VAL A 16 3.42 10.57 4.75
C VAL A 16 3.74 10.20 3.31
N ARG A 17 4.23 8.98 3.10
CA ARG A 17 4.43 8.40 1.77
C ARG A 17 3.28 7.47 1.43
N THR A 18 2.59 7.75 0.33
CA THR A 18 1.44 6.99 -0.11
C THR A 18 1.68 6.35 -1.46
N VAL A 19 1.37 5.06 -1.56
CA VAL A 19 1.44 4.28 -2.78
C VAL A 19 0.09 3.69 -3.14
N TYR A 20 -0.17 3.60 -4.42
CA TYR A 20 -1.32 2.91 -5.01
C TYR A 20 -1.01 1.43 -5.22
N CYS A 21 -1.98 0.57 -4.89
CA CYS A 21 -1.96 -0.87 -5.15
C CYS A 21 -3.17 -1.28 -6.00
N HIS A 22 -2.91 -1.95 -7.14
CA HIS A 22 -3.94 -2.20 -8.16
C HIS A 22 -4.82 -3.43 -7.89
N GLN A 23 -4.22 -4.53 -7.43
CA GLN A 23 -4.88 -5.84 -7.33
C GLN A 23 -5.10 -6.28 -5.89
N ASP A 24 -6.09 -7.17 -5.70
CA ASP A 24 -6.42 -7.90 -4.47
C ASP A 24 -6.32 -7.12 -3.16
N SER A 25 -6.65 -5.83 -3.20
CA SER A 25 -6.37 -4.93 -2.09
C SER A 25 -7.39 -4.99 -0.94
N ASN A 26 -8.11 -6.09 -0.82
CA ASN A 26 -9.09 -6.32 0.22
C ASN A 26 -8.41 -6.58 1.59
N LEU A 27 -9.21 -6.50 2.65
CA LEU A 27 -8.75 -6.69 4.01
C LEU A 27 -8.14 -8.08 4.27
N GLN A 28 -8.67 -9.14 3.63
CA GLN A 28 -8.22 -10.52 3.85
C GLN A 28 -6.84 -10.80 3.23
N HIS A 29 -6.49 -10.08 2.16
CA HIS A 29 -5.21 -10.22 1.47
C HIS A 29 -4.24 -9.11 1.88
N ASN A 30 -4.42 -7.87 1.39
CA ASN A 30 -3.50 -6.76 1.71
C ASN A 30 -3.46 -6.48 3.20
N GLY A 31 -4.63 -6.40 3.85
CA GLY A 31 -4.68 -6.15 5.29
C GLY A 31 -3.91 -7.20 6.09
N ARG A 32 -3.99 -8.47 5.71
CA ARG A 32 -3.27 -9.55 6.37
C ARG A 32 -1.76 -9.47 6.13
N ILE A 33 -1.35 -9.24 4.88
CA ILE A 33 0.07 -9.11 4.54
C ILE A 33 0.71 -7.93 5.29
N LEU A 34 0.05 -6.77 5.32
CA LEU A 34 0.54 -5.59 6.04
C LEU A 34 0.69 -5.86 7.54
N ALA A 35 -0.30 -6.53 8.14
CA ALA A 35 -0.28 -6.86 9.57
C ALA A 35 0.78 -7.92 9.94
N GLU A 36 1.05 -8.88 9.05
CA GLU A 36 1.95 -10.01 9.33
C GLU A 36 3.42 -9.68 8.97
N TYR A 37 3.68 -9.06 7.81
CA TYR A 37 5.03 -8.92 7.25
C TYR A 37 5.57 -7.49 7.32
N TYR A 38 4.70 -6.47 7.29
CA TYR A 38 5.10 -5.06 7.30
C TYR A 38 4.76 -4.37 8.62
N ASN A 39 4.90 -5.08 9.73
CA ASN A 39 4.47 -4.64 11.07
C ASN A 39 5.50 -3.75 11.81
N SER A 40 6.65 -3.49 11.20
CA SER A 40 7.68 -2.60 11.72
C SER A 40 7.79 -1.35 10.84
N ARG A 41 8.33 -0.27 11.40
CA ARG A 41 8.53 0.96 10.64
C ARG A 41 9.47 0.76 9.45
N ASP A 42 10.56 0.03 9.64
CA ASP A 42 11.52 -0.24 8.56
C ASP A 42 10.88 -1.02 7.42
N ALA A 43 10.06 -2.03 7.73
CA ALA A 43 9.35 -2.79 6.72
C ALA A 43 8.29 -1.94 6.01
N ALA A 44 7.52 -1.13 6.74
CA ALA A 44 6.51 -0.25 6.15
C ALA A 44 7.13 0.82 5.23
N GLU A 45 8.23 1.45 5.65
CA GLU A 45 8.97 2.43 4.84
C GLU A 45 9.61 1.76 3.61
N ALA A 46 10.23 0.59 3.77
CA ALA A 46 10.80 -0.17 2.66
C ALA A 46 9.74 -0.59 1.63
N LEU A 47 8.52 -0.91 2.07
CA LEU A 47 7.41 -1.27 1.20
C LEU A 47 7.00 -0.13 0.27
N VAL A 48 6.94 1.11 0.78
CA VAL A 48 6.45 2.26 0.00
C VAL A 48 7.56 2.97 -0.79
N ALA A 49 8.83 2.79 -0.41
CA ALA A 49 9.95 3.47 -1.05
C ALA A 49 10.07 3.25 -2.58
N PRO A 50 9.81 2.04 -3.14
CA PRO A 50 9.88 1.82 -4.58
C PRO A 50 8.75 2.50 -5.36
N GLY A 51 7.63 2.81 -4.70
CA GLY A 51 6.47 3.49 -5.26
C GLY A 51 5.24 2.60 -5.47
N ASN A 52 4.42 2.95 -6.46
CA ASN A 52 3.17 2.28 -6.76
C ASN A 52 3.40 0.82 -7.18
N MET A 53 2.48 -0.05 -6.75
CA MET A 53 2.59 -1.49 -6.94
C MET A 53 1.37 -2.07 -7.65
N HIS A 54 1.60 -3.14 -8.40
CA HIS A 54 0.54 -3.90 -9.04
C HIS A 54 -0.10 -4.87 -8.04
N TYR A 55 0.73 -5.61 -7.30
CA TYR A 55 0.28 -6.69 -6.40
C TYR A 55 1.15 -6.78 -5.15
N LEU A 56 0.54 -6.64 -3.97
CA LEU A 56 1.24 -6.73 -2.68
C LEU A 56 1.54 -8.19 -2.30
N ARG A 57 2.75 -8.45 -1.82
CA ARG A 57 3.20 -9.75 -1.32
C ARG A 57 4.02 -9.62 -0.02
N PRO A 58 4.29 -10.74 0.70
CA PRO A 58 5.03 -10.74 1.95
C PRO A 58 6.44 -10.11 1.92
N ARG A 59 7.08 -10.06 0.75
CA ARG A 59 8.40 -9.46 0.59
C ARG A 59 8.37 -8.31 -0.41
N CYS A 60 9.25 -7.33 -0.22
CA CYS A 60 9.42 -6.15 -1.08
C CYS A 60 10.87 -6.02 -1.58
N ASP A 61 11.66 -7.09 -1.52
CA ASP A 61 12.97 -7.12 -2.14
C ASP A 61 12.86 -7.03 -3.67
N ARG A 62 13.95 -6.64 -4.34
CA ARG A 62 13.98 -6.43 -5.79
C ARG A 62 15.01 -7.34 -6.45
N PRO A 63 14.72 -8.66 -6.55
CA PRO A 63 15.62 -9.56 -7.23
C PRO A 63 15.71 -9.20 -8.72
N GLU A 64 16.88 -9.42 -9.31
CA GLU A 64 17.10 -9.18 -10.73
C GLU A 64 16.17 -10.06 -11.58
N GLY A 65 15.61 -9.48 -12.64
CA GLY A 65 14.67 -10.16 -13.51
C GLY A 65 13.25 -10.30 -12.95
N HIS A 66 12.95 -9.78 -11.76
CA HIS A 66 11.56 -9.79 -11.26
C HIS A 66 10.66 -8.91 -12.12
N CYS A 67 9.67 -9.51 -12.79
CA CYS A 67 8.63 -8.77 -13.50
C CYS A 67 7.31 -9.55 -13.51
N GLU A 68 6.31 -9.05 -14.23
CA GLU A 68 5.01 -9.72 -14.37
C GLU A 68 5.10 -11.07 -15.10
N GLU A 69 5.96 -11.16 -16.11
CA GLU A 69 6.19 -12.39 -16.89
C GLU A 69 7.03 -13.41 -16.12
N THR A 70 7.92 -12.93 -15.26
CA THR A 70 8.81 -13.75 -14.42
C THR A 70 8.73 -13.30 -12.95
N PRO A 71 7.59 -13.54 -12.28
CA PRO A 71 7.40 -13.09 -10.91
C PRO A 71 8.21 -13.96 -9.94
N ALA A 72 9.00 -13.31 -9.09
CA ALA A 72 9.67 -13.97 -7.98
C ALA A 72 8.63 -14.32 -6.91
N GLU A 73 8.73 -15.54 -6.37
CA GLU A 73 7.74 -16.05 -5.42
C GLU A 73 7.72 -15.21 -4.14
N GLY A 74 6.52 -14.74 -3.76
CA GLY A 74 6.31 -13.98 -2.54
C GLY A 74 6.86 -12.55 -2.57
N VAL A 75 7.30 -12.05 -3.73
CA VAL A 75 7.82 -10.69 -3.91
C VAL A 75 6.76 -9.76 -4.51
N THR A 76 6.72 -8.54 -3.99
CA THR A 76 5.77 -7.50 -4.39
C THR A 76 6.14 -6.98 -5.77
N LEU A 77 5.17 -6.98 -6.67
CA LEU A 77 5.36 -6.52 -8.04
C LEU A 77 5.13 -5.01 -8.12
N TYR A 78 6.19 -4.23 -8.26
CA TYR A 78 6.09 -2.79 -8.47
C TYR A 78 5.91 -2.43 -9.94
N TYR A 79 5.23 -1.32 -10.21
CA TYR A 79 5.08 -0.84 -11.60
C TYR A 79 6.43 -0.53 -12.27
N ARG A 80 7.43 -0.18 -11.47
CA ARG A 80 8.79 0.10 -11.95
C ARG A 80 9.55 -1.17 -12.37
N ASP A 81 9.13 -2.35 -11.94
CA ASP A 81 9.87 -3.59 -12.18
C ASP A 81 9.54 -4.22 -13.55
N CYS A 82 8.36 -3.91 -14.12
CA CYS A 82 7.83 -4.60 -15.30
C CYS A 82 7.72 -3.74 -16.57
N TRP A 83 7.78 -2.41 -16.49
CA TRP A 83 7.53 -1.56 -17.66
C TRP A 83 8.81 -1.05 -18.31
N SER A 84 8.91 -1.26 -19.63
CA SER A 84 10.10 -1.00 -20.45
C SER A 84 10.70 0.42 -20.27
N PRO A 85 11.98 0.63 -20.64
CA PRO A 85 12.65 1.94 -20.58
C PRO A 85 11.90 3.11 -21.23
N SER A 86 10.93 2.85 -22.10
CA SER A 86 10.07 3.90 -22.69
C SER A 86 9.09 4.54 -21.69
N HIS A 87 8.89 3.95 -20.51
CA HIS A 87 8.08 4.49 -19.40
C HIS A 87 8.94 5.12 -18.29
N ILE A 88 10.23 5.37 -18.54
CA ILE A 88 11.12 6.07 -17.59
C ILE A 88 10.59 7.47 -17.25
N ASP A 89 9.85 8.13 -18.15
CA ASP A 89 9.17 9.41 -17.89
C ASP A 89 7.88 9.27 -17.04
N ALA A 90 7.35 8.06 -16.88
CA ALA A 90 6.27 7.78 -15.93
C ALA A 90 6.80 7.60 -14.49
N GLY A 91 8.11 7.77 -14.26
CA GLY A 91 8.73 7.65 -12.94
C GLY A 91 8.06 8.51 -11.87
N ALA A 92 7.56 9.70 -12.24
CA ALA A 92 6.77 10.55 -11.35
C ALA A 92 5.38 9.97 -11.04
N TYR A 93 4.72 9.36 -12.04
CA TYR A 93 3.40 8.73 -11.90
C TYR A 93 3.44 7.46 -11.05
N HIS A 94 4.57 6.77 -11.01
CA HIS A 94 4.75 5.52 -10.26
C HIS A 94 5.52 5.71 -8.95
N ALA A 95 6.00 6.91 -8.63
CA ALA A 95 6.63 7.19 -7.33
C ALA A 95 5.60 7.21 -6.20
N ALA A 96 6.08 6.98 -4.98
CA ALA A 96 5.29 7.27 -3.79
C ALA A 96 5.02 8.78 -3.72
N ARG A 97 3.75 9.15 -3.60
CA ARG A 97 3.35 10.54 -3.37
C ARG A 97 3.64 10.90 -1.92
N VAL A 98 4.00 12.16 -1.70
CA VAL A 98 4.41 12.65 -0.38
C VAL A 98 3.43 13.70 0.08
N TYR A 99 2.94 13.54 1.31
CA TYR A 99 1.98 14.45 1.95
C TYR A 99 2.51 14.90 3.30
N PRO A 100 2.06 16.08 3.78
CA PRO A 100 2.45 16.57 5.11
C PRO A 100 1.86 15.74 6.25
N ASP A 101 0.69 15.14 6.04
CA ASP A 101 -0.04 14.37 7.06
C ASP A 101 -0.99 13.35 6.42
N THR A 102 -1.55 12.47 7.25
CA THR A 102 -2.42 11.37 6.79
C THR A 102 -3.78 11.85 6.31
N ASP A 103 -4.30 12.95 6.85
CA ASP A 103 -5.62 13.46 6.49
C ASP A 103 -5.59 14.11 5.10
N THR A 104 -4.53 14.87 4.81
CA THR A 104 -4.25 15.41 3.47
C THR A 104 -4.03 14.26 2.48
N ALA A 105 -3.24 13.24 2.85
CA ALA A 105 -3.02 12.08 1.99
C ALA A 105 -4.33 11.40 1.62
N LEU A 106 -5.27 11.26 2.56
CA LEU A 106 -6.55 10.65 2.27
C LEU A 106 -7.47 11.55 1.46
N ALA A 107 -7.55 12.84 1.77
CA ALA A 107 -8.41 13.76 1.05
C ALA A 107 -8.08 13.81 -0.45
N GLU A 108 -6.79 13.79 -0.78
CA GLU A 108 -6.29 13.81 -2.16
C GLU A 108 -6.44 12.44 -2.86
N GLU A 109 -6.35 11.34 -2.11
CA GLU A 109 -6.37 9.99 -2.67
C GLU A 109 -7.73 9.32 -2.69
N ASP A 110 -8.71 9.87 -1.95
CA ASP A 110 -10.05 9.33 -1.85
C ASP A 110 -10.80 9.56 -3.16
N CYS A 111 -10.75 8.56 -4.04
CA CYS A 111 -11.51 8.54 -5.27
C CYS A 111 -12.35 7.26 -5.38
N PRO A 112 -13.43 7.26 -6.18
CA PRO A 112 -14.41 6.16 -6.22
C PRO A 112 -13.84 4.79 -6.61
N VAL A 113 -12.63 4.76 -7.19
CA VAL A 113 -11.98 3.51 -7.60
C VAL A 113 -11.17 2.86 -6.48
N ILE A 114 -10.87 3.58 -5.39
CA ILE A 114 -10.13 3.07 -4.23
C ILE A 114 -11.12 2.47 -3.24
N GLY A 115 -10.99 1.16 -3.01
CA GLY A 115 -11.87 0.44 -2.09
C GLY A 115 -11.42 0.51 -0.64
N HIS A 116 -10.10 0.63 -0.39
CA HIS A 116 -9.53 0.61 0.95
C HIS A 116 -8.34 1.57 1.03
N HIS A 117 -8.20 2.23 2.18
CA HIS A 117 -7.02 3.01 2.51
C HIS A 117 -6.37 2.42 3.77
N TYR A 118 -5.13 1.95 3.64
CA TYR A 118 -4.32 1.44 4.75
C TYR A 118 -3.36 2.53 5.21
N VAL A 119 -3.29 2.78 6.52
CA VAL A 119 -2.47 3.85 7.09
C VAL A 119 -1.60 3.30 8.20
N TYR A 120 -0.29 3.53 8.12
CA TYR A 120 0.67 3.23 9.19
C TYR A 120 1.02 4.52 9.94
N ASP A 121 0.76 4.56 11.25
CA ASP A 121 1.02 5.75 12.10
C ASP A 121 2.47 5.85 12.60
N GLY A 122 3.36 5.01 12.10
CA GLY A 122 4.72 4.86 12.60
C GLY A 122 4.88 3.78 13.69
N SER A 123 3.79 3.14 14.11
CA SER A 123 3.76 2.02 15.06
C SER A 123 2.80 0.89 14.65
N ARG A 124 1.62 1.24 14.13
CA ARG A 124 0.49 0.34 13.93
C ARG A 124 -0.22 0.67 12.63
N TRP A 125 -0.81 -0.36 12.04
CA TRP A 125 -1.67 -0.23 10.88
C TRP A 125 -3.12 0.03 11.25
N PHE A 126 -3.74 0.90 10.47
CA PHE A 126 -5.15 1.23 10.48
C PHE A 126 -5.72 1.03 9.08
N ILE A 127 -7.02 0.78 9.03
CA ILE A 127 -7.80 0.81 7.80
C ILE A 127 -8.87 1.87 7.92
N ARG A 128 -9.00 2.70 6.89
CA ARG A 128 -10.11 3.65 6.77
C ARG A 128 -11.36 2.90 6.33
N GLN A 129 -12.43 3.06 7.08
CA GLN A 129 -13.73 2.46 6.80
C GLN A 129 -14.81 3.53 6.83
N LEU A 130 -15.72 3.48 5.87
CA LEU A 130 -16.92 4.32 5.87
C LEU A 130 -17.89 3.76 6.90
N THR A 131 -18.34 4.61 7.82
CA THR A 131 -19.38 4.28 8.79
C THR A 131 -20.58 5.20 8.60
N VAL A 132 -21.71 4.89 9.24
CA VAL A 132 -22.89 5.78 9.25
C VAL A 132 -22.61 7.15 9.86
N ARG A 133 -21.50 7.31 10.61
CA ARG A 133 -21.04 8.58 11.20
C ARG A 133 -19.88 9.19 10.40
N GLY A 134 -19.70 8.79 9.16
CA GLY A 134 -18.59 9.20 8.30
C GLY A 134 -17.38 8.27 8.38
N TRP A 135 -16.27 8.73 7.82
CA TRP A 135 -15.02 7.95 7.76
C TRP A 135 -14.39 7.79 9.15
N LYS A 136 -13.97 6.57 9.47
CA LYS A 136 -13.30 6.23 10.72
C LYS A 136 -12.07 5.36 10.45
N TYR A 137 -11.06 5.53 11.29
CA TYR A 137 -9.93 4.61 11.35
C TYR A 137 -10.25 3.48 12.31
N ARG A 138 -9.99 2.26 11.86
CA ARG A 138 -10.03 1.07 12.71
C ARG A 138 -8.65 0.42 12.70
N LEU A 139 -8.19 -0.03 13.86
CA LEU A 139 -6.95 -0.82 13.94
C LEU A 139 -7.06 -2.04 13.03
N LEU A 140 -6.05 -2.25 12.18
CA LEU A 140 -6.07 -3.29 11.16
C LEU A 140 -6.23 -4.69 11.77
N ARG A 141 -5.53 -4.95 12.88
CA ARG A 141 -5.67 -6.19 13.66
C ARG A 141 -7.10 -6.47 14.13
N ASP A 142 -7.85 -5.42 14.48
CA ASP A 142 -9.23 -5.56 14.97
C ASP A 142 -10.22 -5.72 13.81
N ALA A 143 -9.91 -5.11 12.66
CA ALA A 143 -10.65 -5.33 11.42
C ALA A 143 -10.48 -6.79 10.94
N LEU A 144 -9.25 -7.33 10.98
CA LEU A 144 -8.93 -8.71 10.60
C LEU A 144 -9.62 -9.76 11.48
N ARG A 145 -9.73 -9.52 12.80
CA ARG A 145 -10.46 -10.43 13.71
C ARG A 145 -11.94 -10.60 13.35
N GLY A 146 -12.54 -9.61 12.69
CA GLY A 146 -13.93 -9.65 12.22
C GLY A 146 -14.13 -10.43 10.92
N CYS A 147 -13.06 -10.63 10.14
CA CYS A 147 -13.09 -11.52 8.98
C CYS A 147 -12.92 -12.96 9.48
N LYS A 148 -13.99 -13.76 9.40
CA LYS A 148 -13.87 -15.21 9.55
C LYS A 148 -12.89 -15.73 8.51
N ARG A 149 -12.00 -16.64 8.94
CA ARG A 149 -10.98 -17.29 8.10
C ARG A 149 -11.59 -17.99 6.90
#